data_AF-A0AAE7JB46-F1
#
_entry.id   AF-A0AAE7JB46-F1
#
_cell.length_a   1.000
_cell.length_b   1.000
_cell.length_c   1.000
_cell.angle_alpha   90.00
_cell.angle_beta   90.00
_cell.angle_gamma   90.00
#
_symmetry.space_group_name_H-M   'P 1'
#
loop_
_entity.id
_entity.type
_entity.pdbx_description
1 polymer ?
#
loop_
_entity_poly.entity_id
_entity_poly.type
_entity_poly.pdbx_seq_one_letter_code
_entity_poly.pdbx_strand_id
1 'polypeptide(L)'
;MARYLLLWVHGPWIASSLMVILALRLLMAEDFGLHGHGWGLLGSASICFSIGCVCKVSWVLSQLNRRRSAAQRQIEHLMLH
;
A
#
# COMPACT_ATOMS: atom_id res chain seq x y z
N MET A 1 -15.87 9.58 7.74
CA MET A 1 -14.39 9.56 7.82
C MET A 1 -13.71 8.38 7.10
N ALA A 2 -14.18 7.12 7.20
CA ALA A 2 -13.44 5.93 6.73
C ALA A 2 -13.08 5.91 5.22
N ARG A 3 -13.90 6.53 4.36
CA ARG A 3 -13.70 6.57 2.90
C ARG A 3 -12.42 7.30 2.47
N TYR A 4 -12.06 8.38 3.15
CA TYR A 4 -10.84 9.15 2.84
C TYR A 4 -9.57 8.37 3.20
N LEU A 5 -9.59 7.60 4.29
CA LEU A 5 -8.48 6.74 4.69
C LEU A 5 -8.30 5.54 3.74
N LEU A 6 -9.40 4.98 3.23
CA LEU A 6 -9.35 3.95 2.18
C LEU A 6 -8.75 4.51 0.88
N LEU A 7 -9.17 5.70 0.45
CA LEU A 7 -8.62 6.34 -0.76
C LEU A 7 -7.10 6.58 -0.63
N TRP A 8 -6.65 7.02 0.54
CA TRP A 8 -5.23 7.29 0.79
C TRP A 8 -4.39 6.02 0.83
N VAL A 9 -4.93 4.90 1.34
CA VAL A 9 -4.27 3.58 1.30
C VAL A 9 -4.19 3.02 -0.12
N HIS A 10 -5.18 3.28 -0.97
CA HIS A 10 -5.21 2.77 -2.35
C HIS A 10 -4.48 3.63 -3.37
N GLY A 11 -4.32 4.94 -3.10
CA GLY A 11 -3.56 5.87 -3.94
C GLY A 11 -2.17 5.37 -4.36
N PRO A 12 -1.29 4.95 -3.43
CA PRO A 12 0.04 4.45 -3.79
C PRO A 12 0.01 3.14 -4.59
N TRP A 13 -1.02 2.32 -4.42
CA TRP A 13 -1.22 1.10 -5.20
C TRP A 13 -1.59 1.38 -6.66
N ILE A 14 -2.46 2.36 -6.89
CA ILE A 14 -2.84 2.80 -8.24
C ILE A 14 -1.64 3.46 -8.93
N ALA A 15 -0.91 4.33 -8.23
CA ALA A 15 0.29 4.99 -8.75
C ALA A 15 1.39 3.98 -9.12
N SER A 16 1.63 2.98 -8.27
CA SER A 16 2.59 1.92 -8.55
C SER A 16 2.16 1.06 -9.74
N SER A 17 0.89 0.66 -9.83
CA SER A 17 0.38 -0.13 -10.96
C SER A 17 0.51 0.62 -12.30
N LEU A 18 0.19 1.92 -12.31
CA LEU A 18 0.39 2.79 -13.48
C LEU A 18 1.86 2.87 -13.89
N MET A 19 2.79 3.04 -12.94
CA MET A 19 4.23 3.07 -13.22
C MET A 19 4.76 1.72 -13.73
N VAL A 20 4.30 0.59 -13.19
CA VAL A 20 4.67 -0.75 -13.68
C VAL A 20 4.20 -0.95 -15.11
N ILE A 21 2.95 -0.58 -15.44
CA ILE A 21 2.42 -0.68 -16.81
C ILE A 21 3.24 0.20 -17.77
N LEU A 22 3.60 1.41 -17.33
CA LEU A 22 4.41 2.34 -18.13
C LEU A 22 5.83 1.79 -18.36
N ALA A 23 6.45 1.20 -17.34
CA ALA A 23 7.76 0.57 -17.45
C ALA A 23 7.75 -0.66 -18.37
N LEU A 24 6.73 -1.51 -18.27
CA LEU A 24 6.53 -2.65 -19.19
C LEU A 24 6.34 -2.17 -20.64
N ARG A 25 5.61 -1.08 -20.85
CA ARG A 25 5.41 -0.48 -22.18
C ARG A 25 6.71 0.08 -22.76
N LEU A 26 7.55 0.72 -21.95
CA LEU A 26 8.86 1.19 -22.38
C LEU A 26 9.83 0.03 -22.67
N LEU A 27 9.77 -1.05 -21.90
CA LEU A 27 10.64 -2.22 -22.09
C LEU A 27 10.27 -3.04 -23.33
N MET A 28 8.99 -3.05 -23.70
CA MET A 28 8.49 -3.67 -24.95
C MET A 28 8.74 -2.80 -26.19
N ALA A 29 9.09 -1.52 -26.03
CA ALA A 29 9.55 -0.70 -27.14
C ALA A 29 11.03 -1.03 -27.40
N GLU A 30 11.37 -1.53 -28.59
CA GLU A 30 12.70 -2.03 -28.98
C GLU A 30 13.79 -0.93 -29.12
N ASP A 31 13.74 0.12 -28.29
CA ASP A 31 14.75 1.16 -28.22
C ASP A 31 15.67 0.94 -27.01
N PHE A 32 16.85 0.39 -27.27
CA PHE A 32 17.88 0.12 -26.26
C PHE A 32 18.36 1.37 -25.51
N GLY A 33 18.20 2.57 -26.09
CA GLY A 33 18.51 3.85 -25.43
C GLY A 33 17.50 4.27 -24.35
N LEU A 34 16.23 3.86 -24.47
CA LEU A 34 15.18 4.16 -23.48
C LEU A 34 15.12 3.14 -22.33
N HIS A 35 15.82 2.01 -22.44
CA HIS A 35 15.83 0.95 -21.44
C HIS A 35 16.35 1.42 -20.08
N GLY A 36 17.35 2.32 -20.04
CA GLY A 36 17.85 2.90 -18.78
C GLY A 36 16.79 3.72 -18.04
N HIS A 37 15.93 4.44 -18.78
CA HIS A 37 14.78 5.14 -18.22
C HIS A 37 13.68 4.18 -17.77
N GLY A 38 13.47 3.08 -18.50
CA GLY A 38 12.55 2.00 -18.11
C GLY A 38 12.94 1.33 -16.78
N TRP A 39 14.23 1.06 -16.57
CA TRP A 39 14.73 0.52 -15.30
C TRP A 39 14.61 1.52 -14.14
N GLY A 40 14.83 2.81 -14.39
CA GLY A 40 14.59 3.88 -13.41
C GLY A 40 13.12 3.96 -12.98
N LEU A 41 12.20 3.89 -13.95
CA LEU A 41 10.74 3.85 -13.71
C LEU A 41 10.32 2.61 -12.91
N LEU A 42 10.89 1.44 -13.21
CA LEU A 42 10.69 0.21 -12.43
C LEU A 42 11.17 0.38 -10.98
N GLY A 43 12.34 1.01 -10.79
CA GLY A 43 12.85 1.38 -9.47
C GLY A 43 11.87 2.26 -8.70
N SER A 44 11.42 3.36 -9.29
CA SER A 44 10.41 4.25 -8.68
C SER A 44 9.09 3.53 -8.39
N ALA A 45 8.63 2.67 -9.31
CA ALA A 45 7.41 1.88 -9.14
C ALA A 45 7.49 0.95 -7.92
N SER A 46 8.66 0.30 -7.71
CA SER A 46 8.91 -0.60 -6.58
C SER A 46 8.96 0.13 -5.24
N ILE A 47 9.47 1.37 -5.21
CA ILE A 47 9.46 2.22 -4.01
C ILE A 47 8.01 2.61 -3.66
N CYS A 48 7.22 3.06 -4.64
CA CYS A 48 5.80 3.37 -4.42
C CYS A 48 5.00 2.13 -3.98
N PHE A 49 5.30 0.96 -4.53
CA PHE A 49 4.68 -0.31 -4.10
C PHE A 49 5.01 -0.62 -2.63
N SER A 50 6.28 -0.49 -2.25
CA SER A 50 6.76 -0.76 -0.89
C SER A 50 6.09 0.15 0.13
N ILE A 51 6.01 1.46 -0.14
CA ILE A 51 5.31 2.43 0.73
C ILE A 51 3.83 2.06 0.86
N GLY A 52 3.16 1.74 -0.25
CA GLY A 52 1.77 1.30 -0.25
C GLY A 52 1.53 0.03 0.60
N CYS A 53 2.43 -0.95 0.52
CA CYS A 53 2.38 -2.15 1.35
C CYS A 53 2.54 -1.83 2.85
N VAL A 54 3.53 -1.01 3.24
CA VAL A 54 3.74 -0.62 4.64
C VAL A 54 2.53 0.13 5.21
N CYS A 55 1.96 1.05 4.43
CA CYS A 55 0.74 1.78 4.83
C CYS A 55 -0.45 0.83 5.03
N LYS A 56 -0.65 -0.14 4.13
CA LYS A 56 -1.73 -1.14 4.25
C LYS A 56 -1.55 -2.03 5.47
N VAL A 57 -0.33 -2.51 5.72
CA VAL A 57 -0.01 -3.33 6.90
C VAL A 57 -0.22 -2.55 8.19
N SER A 58 0.26 -1.30 8.26
CA SER A 58 0.02 -0.43 9.42
C SER A 58 -1.47 -0.19 9.68
N TRP A 59 -2.25 0.02 8.62
CA TRP A 59 -3.70 0.17 8.74
C TRP A 59 -4.36 -1.09 9.29
N VAL A 60 -4.08 -2.26 8.72
CA VAL A 60 -4.62 -3.54 9.19
C VAL A 60 -4.23 -3.80 10.65
N LEU A 61 -2.96 -3.56 11.00
CA LEU A 61 -2.49 -3.73 12.37
C LEU A 61 -3.20 -2.78 13.34
N SER A 62 -3.43 -1.53 12.95
CA SER A 62 -4.21 -0.58 13.75
C SER A 62 -5.65 -1.03 13.97
N GLN A 63 -6.30 -1.58 12.93
CA GLN A 63 -7.66 -2.13 13.03
C GLN A 63 -7.72 -3.35 13.96
N LEU A 64 -6.75 -4.27 13.85
CA LEU A 64 -6.65 -5.42 14.74
C LEU A 64 -6.40 -4.99 16.19
N ASN A 65 -5.54 -4.00 16.41
CA ASN A 65 -5.27 -3.49 17.75
C ASN A 65 -6.51 -2.84 18.37
N ARG A 66 -7.29 -2.06 17.60
CA ARG A 66 -8.58 -1.50 18.06
C ARG A 66 -9.56 -2.58 18.49
N ARG A 67 -9.67 -3.67 17.71
CA ARG A 67 -10.54 -4.82 18.06
C ARG A 67 -10.06 -5.53 19.32
N ARG A 68 -8.75 -5.75 19.44
CA ARG A 68 -8.14 -6.36 20.63
C ARG A 68 -8.41 -5.53 21.89
N SER A 69 -8.24 -4.21 21.82
CA SER A 69 -8.52 -3.31 22.93
C SER A 69 -10.01 -3.27 23.30
N ALA A 70 -10.92 -3.35 22.31
CA ALA A 70 -12.35 -3.43 22.56
C ALA A 70 -12.74 -4.76 23.25
N ALA A 71 -12.17 -5.89 22.79
CA ALA A 71 -12.38 -7.19 23.39
C ALA A 71 -11.83 -7.25 24.83
N GLN A 72 -10.65 -6.67 25.10
CA GLN A 72 -10.12 -6.56 26.45
C GLN A 72 -11.06 -5.79 27.38
N ARG A 73 -11.62 -4.65 26.93
CA ARG A 73 -12.58 -3.89 27.73
C ARG A 73 -13.85 -4.68 28.03
N GLN A 74 -14.35 -5.47 27.07
CA GLN A 74 -15.51 -6.33 27.31
C GLN A 74 -15.22 -7.43 28.34
N ILE A 75 -14.03 -8.03 28.28
CA ILE A 75 -13.61 -9.04 29.27
C ILE A 75 -13.49 -8.41 30.66
N GLU A 76 -12.89 -7.22 30.75
CA GLU A 76 -12.76 -6.49 32.03
C GLU A 76 -14.13 -6.16 32.64
N HIS A 77 -15.09 -5.71 31.81
CA HIS A 77 -16.46 -5.49 32.24
C HIS A 77 -17.17 -6.76 32.72
N LEU A 78 -16.87 -7.92 32.11
CA LEU A 78 -17.45 -9.20 32.52
C LEU A 78 -16.85 -9.73 33.82
N MET A 79 -15.58 -9.42 34.13
CA MET A 79 -14.92 -9.85 35.38
C MET A 79 -15.31 -9.00 36.60
N LEU A 80 -15.92 -7.83 36.39
CA LEU A 80 -16.40 -6.93 37.45
C LEU A 80 -17.85 -7.21 37.90
N HIS A 81 -18.53 -8.17 37.26
CA HIS A 81 -19.89 -8.62 37.57
C HIS A 81 -19.89 -10.05 38.07
#